data_AF-A0A957V503-F1
#
_entry.id   AF-A0A957V503-F1
#
_cell.length_a   1.000
_cell.length_b   1.000
_cell.length_c   1.000
_cell.angle_alpha   90.00
_cell.angle_beta   90.00
_cell.angle_gamma   90.00
#
_symmetry.space_group_name_H-M   'P 1'
#
loop_
_entity.id
_entity.type
_entity.pdbx_description
1 polymer ?
#
loop_
_entity_poly.entity_id
_entity_poly.type
_entity_poly.pdbx_seq_one_letter_code
_entity_poly.pdbx_strand_id
1 'polypeptide(L)'
;VVLRNRKNQTVHFARIKLPSPRLIEVPCNPAADSGEPAPVLFLPVEQLIAAHVDELFPGMDVVSVHPFRVTRNADVRRDEEEAEDLLEMISTELRERRFAAVVRLEVDKAMPAFDRELLVRELNLRP
;
A
#
# COMPACT_ATOMS: atom_id res chain seq x y z
N VAL A 1 6.13 3.53 4.07
CA VAL A 1 6.81 3.70 5.37
C VAL A 1 8.24 4.09 5.06
N VAL A 2 8.69 5.22 5.61
CA VAL A 2 10.09 5.64 5.55
C VAL A 2 10.75 5.22 6.85
N LEU A 3 11.86 4.49 6.71
CA LEU A 3 12.59 3.86 7.81
C LEU A 3 14.02 4.39 7.82
N ARG A 4 14.59 4.55 9.00
CA ARG A 4 16.02 4.84 9.17
C ARG A 4 16.68 3.70 9.93
N ASN A 5 17.74 3.15 9.38
CA ASN A 5 18.50 2.12 10.08
C ASN A 5 19.34 2.77 11.19
N ARG A 6 19.19 2.26 12.42
CA ARG A 6 19.85 2.81 13.61
C ARG A 6 21.38 2.78 13.53
N LYS A 7 21.95 1.76 12.88
CA LYS A 7 23.41 1.51 12.91
C LYS A 7 24.18 2.38 11.92
N ASN A 8 23.70 2.47 10.69
CA ASN A 8 24.39 3.14 9.59
C ASN A 8 23.67 4.41 9.11
N GLN A 9 22.54 4.77 9.72
CA GLN A 9 21.72 5.94 9.40
C GLN A 9 21.17 5.95 7.97
N THR A 10 21.17 4.82 7.26
CA THR A 10 20.62 4.74 5.90
C THR A 10 19.11 4.81 5.92
N VAL A 11 18.54 5.54 4.98
CA VAL A 11 17.09 5.67 4.81
C VAL A 11 16.59 4.61 3.84
N HIS A 12 15.54 3.90 4.24
CA HIS A 12 14.89 2.86 3.45
C HIS A 12 13.43 3.19 3.26
N PHE A 13 12.88 2.73 2.14
CA PHE A 13 11.46 2.80 1.85
C PHE A 13 10.87 1.39 1.89
N ALA A 14 9.79 1.22 2.64
CA ALA A 14 9.03 -0.03 2.70
C ALA A 14 7.56 0.22 2.35
N ARG A 15 7.02 -0.65 1.48
CA ARG A 15 5.60 -0.69 1.13
C ARG A 15 4.96 -1.93 1.74
N ILE A 16 3.99 -1.72 2.61
CA ILE A 16 3.16 -2.79 3.18
C ILE A 16 1.91 -2.93 2.33
N LYS A 17 1.62 -4.15 1.87
CA LYS A 17 0.33 -4.47 1.24
C LYS A 17 -0.67 -4.81 2.35
N LEU A 18 -1.82 -4.16 2.30
CA LEU A 18 -2.88 -4.40 3.28
C LEU A 18 -3.78 -5.56 2.84
N PRO A 19 -4.17 -6.45 3.76
CA PRO A 19 -5.13 -7.51 3.46
C PRO A 19 -6.54 -6.93 3.26
N SER A 20 -7.40 -7.74 2.64
CA SER A 20 -8.86 -7.55 2.66
C SER A 20 -9.46 -8.61 3.59
N PRO A 21 -10.51 -8.29 4.38
CA PRO A 21 -11.25 -7.03 4.45
C PRO A 21 -10.47 -5.89 5.12
N ARG A 22 -10.84 -4.62 4.84
CA ARG A 22 -10.14 -3.41 5.32
C ARG A 22 -10.72 -2.80 6.59
N LEU A 23 -11.86 -3.30 7.06
CA LEU A 23 -12.49 -2.87 8.30
C LEU A 23 -12.50 -4.05 9.26
N ILE A 24 -12.00 -3.82 10.46
CA ILE A 24 -12.06 -4.77 11.57
C ILE A 24 -13.14 -4.30 12.53
N GLU A 25 -14.08 -5.17 12.86
CA GLU A 25 -15.05 -4.89 13.90
C GLU A 25 -14.35 -4.89 15.27
N VAL A 26 -14.55 -3.84 16.04
CA VAL A 26 -13.97 -3.69 17.38
C VAL A 26 -15.06 -3.98 18.42
N PRO A 27 -14.87 -4.98 19.29
CA PRO A 27 -15.84 -5.27 20.34
C PRO A 27 -15.92 -4.09 21.29
N CYS A 28 -17.13 -3.57 21.47
CA CYS A 28 -17.42 -2.52 22.44
C CYS A 28 -18.09 -3.15 23.65
N ASN A 29 -17.54 -2.93 24.85
CA ASN A 29 -18.27 -3.28 26.05
C ASN A 29 -19.50 -2.38 26.14
N PRO A 30 -20.72 -2.93 26.29
CA PRO A 30 -21.87 -2.11 26.62
C PRO A 30 -21.56 -1.35 27.91
N ALA A 31 -21.88 -0.05 27.95
CA ALA A 31 -21.83 0.70 29.18
C ALA A 31 -22.69 -0.05 30.21
N ALA A 32 -22.08 -0.45 31.32
CA ALA A 32 -22.59 -1.48 32.23
C ALA A 32 -23.98 -1.20 32.84
N ASP A 33 -24.54 0.00 32.61
CA ASP A 33 -25.74 0.48 33.31
C ASP A 33 -26.87 1.01 32.40
N SER A 34 -26.70 1.09 31.06
CA SER A 34 -27.68 1.79 30.20
C SER A 34 -28.75 0.92 29.53
N GLY A 35 -28.66 -0.41 29.55
CA GLY A 35 -29.64 -1.31 28.91
C GLY A 35 -29.78 -1.16 27.38
N GLU A 36 -29.02 -0.25 26.76
CA GLU A 36 -28.98 -0.05 25.32
C GLU A 36 -27.97 -1.00 24.64
N PRO A 37 -28.25 -1.47 23.42
CA PRO A 37 -27.30 -2.26 22.66
C PRO A 37 -26.02 -1.47 22.40
N ALA A 38 -24.86 -2.10 22.62
CA ALA A 38 -23.57 -1.48 22.33
C ALA A 38 -23.46 -1.11 20.84
N PRO A 39 -22.90 0.07 20.51
CA PRO A 39 -22.65 0.42 19.11
C PRO A 39 -21.64 -0.54 18.49
N VAL A 40 -21.85 -0.90 17.23
CA VAL A 40 -20.86 -1.63 16.43
C VAL A 40 -19.83 -0.63 15.90
N LEU A 41 -18.56 -0.79 16.28
CA LEU A 41 -17.46 0.04 15.80
C LEU A 41 -16.60 -0.71 14.79
N PHE A 42 -16.13 0.00 13.77
CA PHE A 42 -15.20 -0.51 12.78
C PHE A 42 -13.92 0.32 12.78
N LEU A 43 -12.78 -0.36 12.74
CA LEU A 43 -11.45 0.24 12.63
C LEU A 43 -10.84 -0.07 11.25
N PRO A 44 -10.40 0.93 10.49
CA PRO A 44 -9.62 0.70 9.27
C PRO A 44 -8.30 -0.01 9.58
N VAL A 45 -8.01 -1.08 8.84
CA VAL A 45 -6.80 -1.90 8.98
C VAL A 45 -5.53 -1.07 8.82
N GLU A 46 -5.54 -0.09 7.92
CA GLU A 46 -4.44 0.87 7.74
C GLU A 46 -4.09 1.63 9.02
N GLN A 47 -5.08 2.00 9.84
CA GLN A 47 -4.84 2.72 11.10
C GLN A 47 -4.25 1.78 12.14
N LEU A 48 -4.77 0.56 12.25
CA LEU A 48 -4.24 -0.45 13.17
C LEU A 48 -2.77 -0.75 12.87
N ILE A 49 -2.44 -0.98 11.60
CA ILE A 49 -1.07 -1.27 11.17
C ILE A 49 -0.17 -0.05 11.33
N ALA A 50 -0.67 1.17 11.03
CA ALA A 50 0.11 2.38 11.25
C ALA A 50 0.46 2.60 12.73
N ALA A 51 -0.45 2.24 13.64
CA ALA A 51 -0.24 2.35 15.08
C ALA A 51 0.78 1.35 15.65
N HIS A 52 1.00 0.21 14.98
CA HIS A 52 1.91 -0.87 15.43
C HIS A 52 2.99 -1.19 14.37
N VAL A 53 3.32 -0.21 13.53
CA VAL A 53 4.22 -0.43 12.39
C VAL A 53 5.66 -0.76 12.83
N ASP A 54 6.03 -0.34 14.03
CA ASP A 54 7.33 -0.57 14.67
C ASP A 54 7.57 -2.05 14.92
N GLU A 55 6.53 -2.84 15.20
CA GLU A 55 6.61 -4.29 15.35
C GLU A 55 7.04 -4.99 14.05
N LEU A 56 6.73 -4.41 12.89
CA LEU A 56 7.09 -4.95 11.58
C LEU A 56 8.54 -4.67 11.20
N PHE A 57 9.19 -3.67 11.82
CA PHE A 57 10.53 -3.22 11.46
C PHE A 57 11.45 -3.11 12.69
N PRO A 58 11.72 -4.23 13.39
CA PRO A 58 12.60 -4.23 14.55
C PRO A 58 14.01 -3.74 14.18
N GLY A 59 14.56 -2.86 15.01
CA GLY A 59 15.91 -2.29 14.80
C GLY A 59 15.99 -1.13 13.82
N MET A 60 14.85 -0.68 13.30
CA MET A 60 14.73 0.52 12.47
C MET A 60 13.97 1.61 13.24
N ASP A 61 14.26 2.87 12.95
CA ASP A 61 13.43 3.99 13.38
C ASP A 61 12.41 4.31 12.29
N VAL A 62 11.14 4.33 12.67
CA VAL A 62 10.06 4.72 11.77
C VAL A 62 10.02 6.24 11.68
N VAL A 63 10.35 6.77 10.50
CA VAL A 63 10.40 8.22 10.25
C VAL A 63 9.02 8.74 9.86
N SER A 64 8.32 8.02 8.98
CA SER A 64 6.99 8.39 8.53
C SER A 64 6.18 7.18 8.07
N VAL A 65 4.86 7.26 8.28
CA VAL A 65 3.88 6.25 7.86
C VAL A 65 2.72 6.97 7.21
N HIS A 66 2.49 6.67 5.94
CA HIS A 66 1.39 7.27 5.20
C HIS A 66 0.70 6.21 4.34
N PRO A 67 -0.63 6.08 4.44
CA PRO A 67 -1.39 5.24 3.52
C PRO A 67 -1.41 5.90 2.13
N PHE A 68 -1.39 5.05 1.11
CA PHE A 68 -1.59 5.49 -0.28
C PHE A 68 -2.30 4.40 -1.08
N ARG A 69 -2.97 4.81 -2.16
CA ARG A 69 -3.67 3.90 -3.07
C ARG A 69 -3.15 4.10 -4.48
N VAL A 70 -2.96 2.99 -5.16
CA VAL A 70 -2.51 2.93 -6.55
C VAL A 70 -3.63 2.30 -7.36
N THR A 71 -4.12 3.00 -8.37
CA THR A 71 -5.01 2.44 -9.38
C THR A 71 -4.20 2.19 -10.65
N ARG A 72 -4.32 0.99 -11.21
CA ARG A 72 -3.69 0.59 -12.47
C ARG A 72 -4.76 0.37 -13.52
N ASN A 73 -4.43 0.63 -14.78
CA ASN A 73 -5.31 0.26 -15.88
C ASN A 73 -5.52 -1.27 -15.86
N ALA A 74 -6.66 -1.72 -16.38
CA ALA A 74 -6.87 -3.14 -16.66
C ALA A 74 -6.33 -3.53 -18.05
N ASP A 75 -5.99 -2.53 -18.87
CA ASP A 75 -5.64 -2.67 -20.27
C ASP A 75 -4.11 -2.82 -20.43
N VAL A 76 -3.68 -4.01 -20.84
CA VAL A 76 -2.31 -4.31 -21.24
C VAL A 76 -2.29 -4.15 -22.76
N ARG A 77 -1.90 -2.96 -23.22
CA ARG A 77 -1.79 -2.71 -24.67
C ARG A 77 -0.63 -3.52 -25.22
N ARG A 78 -0.95 -4.41 -26.16
CA ARG A 78 -0.05 -5.22 -26.96
C ARG A 78 0.84 -4.31 -27.82
N ASP A 79 2.15 -4.52 -27.80
CA ASP A 79 2.98 -4.25 -28.98
C ASP A 79 2.92 -5.52 -29.83
N GLU A 80 2.04 -5.53 -30.83
CA GLU A 80 1.77 -6.66 -31.73
C GLU A 80 2.86 -6.86 -32.81
N GLU A 81 3.95 -6.09 -32.80
CA GLU A 81 4.85 -5.99 -33.95
C GLU A 81 6.18 -6.77 -33.85
N GLU A 82 6.48 -7.53 -32.77
CA GLU A 82 7.87 -8.05 -32.61
C GLU A 82 8.07 -9.46 -31.99
N ALA A 83 7.22 -10.47 -32.23
CA ALA A 83 7.54 -11.85 -31.79
C ALA A 83 7.10 -12.96 -32.76
N GLU A 84 8.06 -13.79 -33.20
CA GLU A 84 7.88 -14.92 -34.13
C GLU A 84 7.39 -16.24 -33.48
N ASP A 85 7.20 -16.32 -32.15
CA ASP A 85 6.78 -17.56 -31.48
C ASP A 85 5.59 -17.39 -30.51
N LEU A 86 4.49 -18.09 -30.84
CA LEU A 86 3.23 -18.12 -30.09
C LEU A 86 3.39 -18.67 -28.67
N LEU A 87 4.32 -19.61 -28.44
CA LEU A 87 4.56 -20.19 -27.11
C LEU A 87 5.29 -19.22 -26.19
N GLU A 88 6.24 -18.44 -26.73
CA GLU A 88 6.94 -17.39 -26.01
C GLU A 88 5.95 -16.27 -25.63
N MET A 89 5.04 -15.92 -26.53
CA MET A 89 3.95 -14.97 -26.27
C MET A 89 3.07 -15.40 -25.09
N ILE A 90 2.59 -16.65 -25.05
CA ILE A 90 1.72 -17.13 -23.95
C ILE A 90 2.46 -17.14 -22.60
N SER A 91 3.74 -17.53 -22.60
CA SER A 91 4.57 -17.57 -21.39
C SER A 91 4.85 -16.17 -20.83
N THR A 92 5.07 -15.21 -21.73
CA THR A 92 5.29 -13.80 -21.40
C THR A 92 3.99 -13.14 -20.95
N GLU A 93 2.87 -13.43 -21.62
CA GLU A 93 1.53 -12.95 -21.29
C GLU A 93 1.13 -13.34 -19.85
N LEU A 94 1.38 -14.58 -19.43
CA LEU A 94 1.15 -15.01 -18.05
C LEU A 94 2.00 -14.25 -17.02
N ARG A 95 3.21 -13.81 -17.40
CA ARG A 95 4.16 -13.09 -16.54
C ARG A 95 3.85 -11.59 -16.46
N GLU A 96 3.41 -10.99 -17.57
CA GLU A 96 3.11 -9.57 -17.70
C GLU A 96 1.70 -9.17 -17.24
N ARG A 97 0.78 -10.16 -17.15
CA ARG A 97 -0.57 -9.98 -16.60
C ARG A 97 -0.62 -9.27 -15.23
N ARG A 98 0.50 -9.21 -14.49
CA ARG A 98 0.58 -8.59 -13.16
C ARG A 98 0.92 -7.10 -13.14
N PHE A 99 1.22 -6.42 -14.26
CA PHE A 99 1.76 -5.06 -14.19
C PHE A 99 1.27 -4.10 -15.29
N ALA A 100 -0.05 -3.86 -15.35
CA ALA A 100 -0.55 -2.70 -16.09
C ALA A 100 -0.05 -1.37 -15.48
N ALA A 101 0.06 -0.35 -16.33
CA ALA A 101 0.56 0.97 -15.96
C ALA A 101 -0.27 1.61 -14.82
N VAL A 102 0.40 2.30 -13.91
CA VAL A 102 -0.26 3.09 -12.87
C VAL A 102 -0.89 4.33 -13.52
N VAL A 103 -2.18 4.55 -13.24
CA VAL A 103 -2.92 5.70 -13.78
C VAL A 103 -3.36 6.69 -12.72
N ARG A 104 -3.40 6.28 -11.45
CA ARG A 104 -3.74 7.18 -10.35
C ARG A 104 -3.00 6.78 -9.09
N LEU A 105 -2.44 7.79 -8.43
CA LEU A 105 -1.90 7.71 -7.10
C LEU A 105 -2.73 8.62 -6.19
N GLU A 106 -3.34 8.03 -5.18
CA GLU A 106 -4.07 8.76 -4.13
C GLU A 106 -3.22 8.69 -2.86
N VAL A 107 -2.95 9.85 -2.27
CA VAL A 107 -2.14 9.98 -1.05
C VAL A 107 -2.92 10.79 -0.02
N ASP A 108 -2.59 10.58 1.26
CA ASP A 108 -3.11 11.42 2.33
C ASP A 108 -2.62 12.87 2.18
N LYS A 109 -3.48 13.84 2.54
CA LYS A 109 -3.15 15.27 2.43
C LYS A 109 -1.99 15.70 3.32
N ALA A 110 -1.79 15.02 4.44
CA ALA A 110 -0.70 15.28 5.38
C ALA A 110 0.61 14.60 4.95
N MET A 111 0.64 13.84 3.85
CA MET A 111 1.87 13.22 3.35
C MET A 111 2.87 14.30 2.92
N PRO A 112 4.11 14.28 3.45
CA PRO A 112 5.16 15.21 3.06
C PRO A 112 5.45 15.17 1.55
N ALA A 113 5.81 16.33 0.99
CA ALA A 113 6.14 16.43 -0.44
C ALA A 113 7.26 15.48 -0.86
N PHE A 114 8.29 15.32 -0.01
CA PHE A 114 9.39 14.38 -0.22
C PHE A 114 8.91 12.93 -0.39
N ASP A 115 8.01 12.47 0.51
CA ASP A 115 7.47 11.11 0.46
C ASP A 115 6.59 10.90 -0.79
N ARG A 116 5.84 11.93 -1.19
CA ARG A 116 5.04 11.91 -2.42
C ARG A 116 5.93 11.81 -3.67
N GLU A 117 6.99 12.62 -3.75
CA GLU A 117 7.94 12.60 -4.88
C GLU A 117 8.68 11.27 -4.97
N LEU A 118 9.04 10.69 -3.82
CA LEU A 118 9.58 9.34 -3.75
C LEU A 118 8.59 8.33 -4.36
N LEU A 119 7.31 8.36 -3.97
CA LEU A 119 6.30 7.47 -4.54
C LEU A 119 6.12 7.67 -6.06
N VAL A 120 6.12 8.92 -6.54
CA VAL A 120 6.01 9.22 -7.98
C VAL A 120 7.16 8.59 -8.76
N ARG A 121 8.39 8.75 -8.27
CA ARG A 121 9.58 8.17 -8.88
C ARG A 121 9.56 6.64 -8.86
N GLU A 122 9.34 6.03 -7.70
CA GLU A 122 9.38 4.57 -7.54
C GLU A 122 8.22 3.86 -8.29
N LEU A 123 7.11 4.56 -8.52
CA LEU A 123 5.96 4.04 -9.29
C LEU A 123 6.00 4.42 -10.78
N ASN A 124 7.07 5.09 -11.26
CA ASN A 124 7.22 5.57 -12.64
C ASN A 124 6.00 6.34 -13.14
N LEU A 125 5.45 7.21 -12.29
CA LEU A 125 4.31 8.05 -12.64
C LEU A 125 4.80 9.23 -13.48
N ARG A 126 4.24 9.39 -14.68
CA ARG A 126 4.41 10.60 -15.48
C ARG A 126 3.49 11.71 -14.94
N PRO A 127 3.92 12.98 -14.96
CA PRO A 127 3.11 14.12 -14.49
C PRO A 127 1.75 14.23 -15.18
#